data_AF-A0A8T4RQU4-F1
#
_entry.id   AF-A0A8T4RQU4-F1
#
_cell.length_a   1.000
_cell.length_b   1.000
_cell.length_c   1.000
_cell.angle_alpha   90.00
_cell.angle_beta   90.00
_cell.angle_gamma   90.00
#
_symmetry.space_group_name_H-M   'P 1'
#
loop_
_entity.id
_entity.type
_entity.pdbx_description
1 polymer ?
#
loop_
_entity_poly.entity_id
_entity_poly.type
_entity_poly.pdbx_seq_one_letter_code
_entity_poly.pdbx_strand_id
1 'polypeptide(L)'
;MVYLATLPSTKIIDEKYQLIHAPSNRRILKQEDAEEEFQKLSKIVNICFFGHSHQPSIYSLDTKGKMKQENLTQKIIQLKQDSHYMINPGGVGLHWGHEQTYMIFDEKGLNIEFRHL
;
A
#
# COMPACT_ATOMS: atom_id res chain seq x y z
N MET A 1 8.75 -27.91 2.75
CA MET A 1 8.06 -26.63 3.05
C MET A 1 8.89 -25.71 3.95
N VAL A 2 10.21 -25.58 3.74
CA VAL A 2 11.05 -24.73 4.62
C VAL A 2 10.98 -23.25 4.19
N TYR A 3 10.97 -22.97 2.89
CA TYR A 3 11.01 -21.61 2.36
C TYR A 3 9.87 -20.71 2.87
N LEU A 4 8.61 -21.11 2.68
CA LEU A 4 7.46 -20.29 3.09
C LEU A 4 7.42 -20.02 4.60
N ALA A 5 7.83 -21.00 5.41
CA ALA A 5 7.86 -20.87 6.87
C ALA A 5 8.92 -19.86 7.37
N THR A 6 9.90 -19.50 6.54
CA THR A 6 10.93 -18.50 6.88
C THR A 6 10.56 -17.08 6.50
N LEU A 7 9.47 -16.88 5.75
CA LEU A 7 9.06 -15.54 5.31
C LEU A 7 8.46 -14.78 6.50
N PRO A 8 8.89 -13.54 6.74
CA PRO A 8 8.35 -12.74 7.84
C PRO A 8 6.93 -12.26 7.48
N SER A 9 6.08 -12.11 8.49
CA SER A 9 4.74 -11.52 8.33
C SER A 9 4.79 -10.01 8.03
N THR A 10 5.88 -9.35 8.41
CA THR A 10 6.13 -7.92 8.16
C THR A 10 7.62 -7.71 7.93
N LYS A 11 7.97 -6.83 6.98
CA LYS A 11 9.34 -6.41 6.72
C LYS A 11 9.44 -4.90 6.75
N ILE A 12 10.47 -4.36 7.40
CA ILE A 12 10.79 -2.93 7.37
C ILE A 12 12.04 -2.74 6.50
N ILE A 13 12.04 -1.73 5.64
CA ILE A 13 13.16 -1.37 4.76
C ILE A 13 13.51 0.10 5.01
N ASP A 14 14.78 0.36 5.28
CA ASP A 14 15.38 1.69 5.49
C ASP A 14 14.63 2.58 6.50
N GLU A 15 13.95 1.95 7.47
CA GLU A 15 13.12 2.61 8.48
C GLU A 15 11.99 3.50 7.92
N LYS A 16 11.75 3.43 6.61
CA LYS A 16 10.78 4.27 5.88
C LYS A 16 9.62 3.48 5.31
N TYR A 17 9.88 2.22 4.96
CA TYR A 17 8.93 1.38 4.25
C TYR A 17 8.56 0.17 5.09
N GLN A 18 7.26 -0.05 5.27
CA GLN A 18 6.73 -1.28 5.84
C GLN A 18 6.08 -2.11 4.74
N LEU A 19 6.37 -3.40 4.70
CA LEU A 19 5.75 -4.36 3.79
C LEU A 19 4.99 -5.38 4.65
N ILE A 20 3.70 -5.51 4.42
CA ILE A 20 2.81 -6.42 5.14
C ILE A 20 1.80 -7.03 4.17
N HIS A 21 1.52 -8.33 4.23
CA HIS A 21 0.56 -8.91 3.27
C HIS A 21 -0.86 -8.39 3.50
N ALA A 22 -1.34 -8.44 4.75
CA ALA A 22 -2.68 -8.06 5.15
C ALA A 22 -2.64 -7.40 6.55
N PRO A 23 -2.77 -6.06 6.66
CA PRO A 23 -2.89 -5.38 7.94
C PRO A 23 -4.05 -5.99 8.75
N SER A 24 -3.76 -6.38 10.00
CA SER A 24 -4.68 -7.15 10.86
C SER A 24 -5.36 -8.36 10.20
N ASN A 25 -4.74 -8.95 9.17
CA ASN A 25 -5.32 -10.02 8.35
C ASN A 25 -6.69 -9.67 7.70
N ARG A 26 -6.91 -8.39 7.38
CA ARG A 26 -8.16 -7.88 6.78
C ARG A 26 -7.95 -7.44 5.34
N ARG A 27 -9.03 -7.47 4.55
CA ARG A 27 -9.10 -6.77 3.27
C ARG A 27 -9.42 -5.31 3.52
N ILE A 28 -8.59 -4.42 3.00
CA ILE A 28 -8.82 -2.98 2.99
C ILE A 28 -9.38 -2.64 1.60
N LEU A 29 -10.63 -2.18 1.55
CA LEU A 29 -11.37 -1.94 0.30
C LEU A 29 -11.77 -0.47 0.13
N LYS A 30 -11.91 0.25 1.23
CA LYS A 30 -12.37 1.64 1.26
C LYS A 30 -11.66 2.44 2.36
N GLN A 31 -11.83 3.75 2.34
CA GLN A 31 -11.15 4.67 3.25
C GLN A 31 -11.35 4.31 4.72
N GLU A 32 -12.56 3.91 5.13
CA GLU A 32 -12.85 3.61 6.54
C GLU A 32 -12.05 2.39 7.04
N ASP A 33 -11.83 1.38 6.18
CA ASP A 33 -10.99 0.22 6.54
C ASP A 33 -9.55 0.65 6.78
N ALA A 34 -9.05 1.59 5.96
CA ALA A 34 -7.70 2.10 6.08
C ALA A 34 -7.53 2.97 7.33
N GLU A 35 -8.53 3.79 7.69
CA GLU A 35 -8.51 4.61 8.90
C GLU A 35 -8.32 3.78 10.18
N GLU A 36 -9.02 2.64 10.29
CA GLU A 36 -8.89 1.73 11.43
C GLU A 36 -7.51 1.09 11.53
N GLU A 37 -6.89 0.75 10.39
CA GLU A 37 -5.59 0.10 10.35
C GLU A 37 -4.44 1.11 10.52
N PHE A 38 -4.62 2.33 10.02
CA PHE A 38 -3.61 3.37 10.10
C PHE A 38 -3.25 3.75 11.54
N GLN A 39 -4.22 3.74 12.45
CA GLN A 39 -3.96 3.97 13.89
C GLN A 39 -3.02 2.94 14.51
N LYS A 40 -2.92 1.75 13.91
CA LYS A 40 -2.09 0.62 14.38
C LYS A 40 -0.75 0.56 13.66
N LEU A 41 -0.60 1.25 12.53
CA LEU A 41 0.66 1.28 11.79
C LEU A 41 1.72 2.03 12.59
N SER A 42 2.97 1.60 12.39
CA SER A 42 4.11 2.28 13.01
C SER A 42 4.19 3.71 12.46
N LYS A 43 4.09 4.71 13.35
CA LYS A 43 4.27 6.12 12.97
C LYS A 43 5.68 6.44 12.47
N ILE A 44 6.61 5.49 12.62
CA ILE A 44 8.00 5.62 12.18
C ILE A 44 8.10 5.50 10.65
N VAL A 45 7.20 4.75 10.00
CA VAL A 45 7.25 4.53 8.55
C VAL A 45 6.38 5.52 7.78
N ASN A 46 6.89 5.99 6.64
CA ASN A 46 6.17 6.92 5.76
C ASN A 46 5.22 6.15 4.83
N ILE A 47 5.61 4.96 4.36
CA ILE A 47 4.79 4.19 3.41
C ILE A 47 4.67 2.74 3.86
N CYS A 48 3.44 2.27 3.93
CA CYS A 48 3.10 0.87 4.18
C CYS A 48 2.54 0.24 2.89
N PHE A 49 3.31 -0.66 2.29
CA PHE A 49 2.87 -1.49 1.17
C PHE A 49 2.11 -2.70 1.69
N PHE A 50 0.91 -2.91 1.15
CA PHE A 50 0.06 -4.03 1.50
C PHE A 50 -0.58 -4.73 0.31
N GLY A 51 -1.26 -5.85 0.54
CA GLY A 51 -1.93 -6.61 -0.52
C GLY A 51 -3.28 -7.17 -0.07
N HIS A 52 -3.50 -8.45 -0.34
CA HIS A 52 -4.64 -9.26 0.14
C HIS A 52 -6.02 -8.96 -0.48
N SER A 53 -6.36 -7.70 -0.75
CA SER A 53 -7.60 -7.36 -1.48
C SER A 53 -7.50 -7.58 -2.98
N HIS A 54 -6.28 -7.58 -3.52
CA HIS A 54 -5.97 -7.66 -4.95
C HIS A 54 -6.47 -6.46 -5.77
N GLN A 55 -6.95 -5.41 -5.08
CA GLN A 55 -7.44 -4.17 -5.68
C GLN A 55 -6.41 -3.06 -5.47
N PRO A 56 -5.92 -2.40 -6.52
CA PRO A 56 -4.98 -1.31 -6.39
C PRO A 56 -5.63 -0.16 -5.62
N SER A 57 -4.93 0.38 -4.63
CA SER A 57 -5.42 1.46 -3.78
C SER A 57 -4.29 2.26 -3.18
N ILE A 58 -4.53 3.55 -2.97
CA ILE A 58 -3.65 4.44 -2.21
C ILE A 58 -4.53 5.16 -1.20
N TYR A 59 -4.17 5.08 0.07
CA TYR A 59 -4.73 5.88 1.14
C TYR A 59 -3.63 6.79 1.69
N SER A 60 -3.90 8.08 1.77
CA SER A 60 -2.99 9.08 2.30
C SER A 60 -3.49 9.63 3.63
N LEU A 61 -2.59 9.85 4.57
CA LEU A 61 -2.82 10.64 5.77
C LEU A 61 -1.95 11.89 5.70
N ASP A 62 -2.57 13.06 5.68
CA ASP A 62 -1.84 14.32 5.68
C ASP A 62 -1.35 14.73 7.09
N THR A 63 -0.56 15.80 7.15
CA THR A 63 -0.01 16.34 8.41
C THR A 63 -1.08 16.86 9.38
N LYS A 64 -2.33 17.04 8.92
CA LYS A 64 -3.48 17.44 9.75
C LYS A 64 -4.27 16.22 10.25
N GLY A 65 -3.83 15.01 9.93
CA GLY A 65 -4.51 13.77 10.29
C GLY A 65 -5.75 13.49 9.45
N LYS A 66 -5.91 14.14 8.27
CA LYS A 66 -7.02 13.85 7.38
C LYS A 66 -6.65 12.69 6.46
N MET A 67 -7.46 11.63 6.49
CA MET A 67 -7.32 10.52 5.55
C MET A 67 -8.07 10.78 4.25
N LYS A 68 -7.53 10.27 3.15
CA LYS A 68 -8.17 10.28 1.84
C LYS A 68 -7.78 9.03 1.05
N GLN A 69 -8.75 8.43 0.34
CA GLN A 69 -8.45 7.52 -0.76
C GLN A 69 -8.07 8.32 -2.02
N GLU A 70 -6.87 8.11 -2.54
CA GLU A 70 -6.39 8.82 -3.73
C GLU A 70 -7.00 8.25 -5.01
N ASN A 71 -7.17 9.13 -6.00
CA ASN A 71 -7.71 8.76 -7.30
C ASN A 71 -6.59 8.17 -8.17
N LEU A 72 -6.81 6.96 -8.70
CA LEU A 72 -5.84 6.22 -9.50
C LEU A 72 -5.99 6.43 -11.01
N THR A 73 -6.78 7.41 -11.47
CA THR A 73 -6.93 7.72 -12.91
C THR A 73 -5.68 8.33 -13.54
N GLN A 74 -4.75 8.83 -12.73
CA GLN A 74 -3.50 9.39 -13.22
C GLN A 74 -2.49 8.28 -13.50
N LYS A 75 -1.82 8.36 -14.66
CA LYS A 75 -0.74 7.43 -15.01
C LYS A 75 0.40 7.45 -13.98
N ILE A 76 0.75 8.65 -13.51
CA ILE A 76 1.79 8.85 -12.49
C ILE A 76 1.17 9.63 -11.34
N ILE A 77 1.31 9.09 -10.14
CA ILE A 77 0.78 9.67 -8.90
C ILE A 77 1.96 10.18 -8.09
N GLN A 78 2.01 11.49 -7.87
CA GLN A 78 3.04 12.13 -7.06
C GLN A 78 2.67 12.05 -5.58
N LEU A 79 3.54 11.46 -4.76
CA LEU A 79 3.35 11.46 -3.31
C LEU A 79 3.96 12.73 -2.69
N LYS A 80 3.48 13.06 -1.49
CA LYS A 80 3.94 14.18 -0.68
C LYS A 80 4.88 13.68 0.40
N GLN A 81 5.97 14.39 0.63
CA GLN A 81 7.01 13.98 1.56
C GLN A 81 6.55 13.94 3.03
N ASP A 82 5.64 14.84 3.41
CA ASP A 82 5.13 14.97 4.78
C ASP A 82 3.84 14.16 5.03
N SER A 83 3.43 13.34 4.07
CA SER A 83 2.26 12.47 4.18
C SER A 83 2.69 11.03 4.43
N HIS A 84 1.82 10.31 5.12
CA HIS A 84 1.96 8.87 5.26
C HIS A 84 1.00 8.15 4.33
N TYR A 85 1.37 6.95 3.90
CA TYR A 85 0.63 6.22 2.89
C TYR A 85 0.42 4.75 3.24
N MET A 86 -0.75 4.23 2.86
CA MET A 86 -1.01 2.80 2.71
C MET A 86 -1.27 2.52 1.23
N ILE A 87 -0.51 1.59 0.65
CA ILE A 87 -0.48 1.41 -0.81
C ILE A 87 -0.60 -0.07 -1.16
N ASN A 88 -1.60 -0.41 -1.97
CA ASN A 88 -1.80 -1.74 -2.51
C ASN A 88 -1.51 -1.73 -4.02
N PRO A 89 -0.58 -2.56 -4.51
CA PRO A 89 -0.23 -2.62 -5.93
C PRO A 89 -1.30 -3.34 -6.78
N GLY A 90 -2.28 -3.99 -6.16
CA GLY A 90 -3.22 -4.89 -6.83
C GLY A 90 -2.76 -6.36 -6.78
N GLY A 91 -3.23 -7.15 -7.74
CA GLY A 91 -2.91 -8.58 -7.83
C GLY A 91 -2.36 -8.96 -9.20
N VAL A 92 -1.26 -9.71 -9.21
CA VAL A 92 -0.64 -10.23 -10.45
C VAL A 92 -1.37 -11.47 -10.98
N GLY A 93 -1.64 -12.47 -10.14
CA GLY A 93 -2.07 -13.81 -10.61
C GLY A 93 -3.51 -14.19 -10.33
N LEU A 94 -4.16 -13.57 -9.34
CA LEU A 94 -5.55 -13.88 -8.96
C LEU A 94 -6.32 -12.58 -8.93
N HIS A 95 -7.26 -12.40 -9.85
CA HIS A 95 -7.83 -11.08 -10.10
C HIS A 95 -9.33 -10.95 -9.82
N TRP A 96 -10.07 -12.05 -9.54
CA TRP A 96 -11.48 -12.01 -9.10
C TRP A 96 -12.40 -11.07 -9.92
N GLY A 97 -12.11 -10.87 -11.22
CA GLY A 97 -12.82 -9.93 -12.09
C GLY A 97 -12.25 -8.50 -12.16
N HIS A 98 -11.21 -8.19 -11.38
CA HIS A 98 -10.38 -7.00 -11.51
C HIS A 98 -9.29 -7.17 -12.57
N GLU A 99 -8.63 -6.07 -12.93
CA GLU A 99 -7.45 -6.10 -13.79
C GLU A 99 -6.24 -6.65 -13.03
N GLN A 100 -5.36 -7.35 -13.75
CA GLN A 100 -4.09 -7.78 -13.21
C GLN A 100 -3.15 -6.58 -13.16
N THR A 101 -2.71 -6.23 -11.97
CA THR A 101 -2.01 -4.95 -11.75
C THR A 101 -0.76 -5.18 -10.91
N TYR A 102 0.28 -4.43 -11.25
CA TYR A 102 1.45 -4.21 -10.43
C TYR A 102 1.78 -2.72 -10.39
N MET A 103 2.77 -2.37 -9.57
CA MET A 103 3.14 -0.98 -9.33
C MET A 103 4.64 -0.80 -9.42
N ILE A 104 5.05 0.33 -9.97
CA ILE A 104 6.42 0.83 -9.90
C ILE A 104 6.43 2.01 -8.92
N PHE A 105 7.31 1.94 -7.93
CA PHE A 105 7.59 3.03 -7.01
C PHE A 105 8.97 3.59 -7.29
N ASP A 106 9.03 4.85 -7.71
CA ASP A 106 10.27 5.61 -7.82
C ASP A 106 10.51 6.36 -6.51
N GLU A 107 11.42 5.84 -5.68
CA GLU A 107 11.78 6.45 -4.40
C GLU A 107 12.36 7.87 -4.57
N LYS A 108 13.18 8.10 -5.62
CA LYS A 108 13.88 9.38 -5.79
C LYS A 108 12.91 10.46 -6.24
N GLY A 109 12.04 10.14 -7.18
CA GLY A 109 10.98 11.04 -7.65
C GLY A 109 9.74 11.02 -6.76
N LEU A 110 9.69 10.15 -5.75
CA LEU A 110 8.57 9.92 -4.84
C LEU A 110 7.22 9.80 -5.57
N ASN A 111 7.20 8.99 -6.63
CA ASN A 111 6.03 8.80 -7.48
C ASN A 111 5.72 7.32 -7.71
N ILE A 112 4.47 7.07 -8.09
CA ILE A 112 3.93 5.74 -8.31
C ILE A 112 3.29 5.67 -9.70
N GLU A 113 3.57 4.59 -10.41
CA GLU A 113 2.89 4.21 -11.64
C GLU A 113 2.27 2.82 -11.46
N PHE A 114 0.95 2.72 -11.65
CA PHE A 114 0.27 1.43 -11.77
C PHE A 114 0.35 0.94 -13.22
N ARG A 115 0.59 -0.35 -13.40
CA ARG A 115 0.68 -1.00 -14.71
C ARG A 115 -0.16 -2.26 -14.72
N HIS A 116 -0.73 -2.52 -15.88
CA HIS A 116 -1.61 -3.66 -16.12
C HIS A 116 -0.87 -4.71 -16.94
N LEU A 117 -1.19 -5.99 -16.70
CA LEU A 117 -0.63 -7.13 -17.44
C LEU A 117 -1.49 -7.55 -18.63
#